data_AF-A0A8S2VBF1-F1
#
_entry.id   AF-A0A8S2VBF1-F1
#
_cell.length_a   1.000
_cell.length_b   1.000
_cell.length_c   1.000
_cell.angle_alpha   90.00
_cell.angle_beta   90.00
_cell.angle_gamma   90.00
#
_symmetry.space_group_name_H-M   'P 1'
#
loop_
_entity.id
_entity.type
_entity.pdbx_description
1 polymer ?
#
loop_
_entity_poly.entity_id
_entity_poly.type
_entity_poly.pdbx_seq_one_letter_code
_entity_poly.pdbx_strand_id
1 'polypeptide(L)' 'DVTYTIVFNACAKLCNDRAMKIGKKLLAKMPENYRNDNITSTSAIDMLMKFGDVESAERIFRSIKAKDIITYGAMVKGN' A
#
# COMPACT_ATOMS: atom_id res chain seq x y z
N ASP A 1 3.83 10.70 0.06
CA ASP A 1 4.67 11.31 -1.01
C ASP A 1 4.33 10.67 -2.35
N VAL A 2 4.21 11.48 -3.38
CA VAL A 2 3.72 11.06 -4.71
C VAL A 2 4.57 9.95 -5.32
N THR A 3 5.89 9.93 -5.06
CA THR A 3 6.83 8.91 -5.54
C THR A 3 6.43 7.52 -5.05
N TYR A 4 6.13 7.38 -3.75
CA TYR A 4 5.72 6.11 -3.17
C TYR A 4 4.41 5.63 -3.75
N THR A 5 3.43 6.53 -3.87
CA THR A 5 2.12 6.25 -4.48
C THR A 5 2.26 5.73 -5.92
N ILE A 6 3.09 6.39 -6.74
CA ILE A 6 3.35 5.97 -8.12
C ILE A 6 3.96 4.57 -8.17
N VAL A 7 4.98 4.31 -7.35
CA VAL A 7 5.67 3.02 -7.35
C VAL A 7 4.74 1.90 -6.86
N PHE A 8 3.96 2.13 -5.80
CA PHE A 8 3.00 1.12 -5.32
C PHE A 8 1.93 0.82 -6.36
N ASN A 9 1.35 1.84 -7.01
CA ASN A 9 0.38 1.64 -8.08
C ASN A 9 0.99 0.90 -9.29
N ALA A 10 2.23 1.19 -9.66
CA ALA A 10 2.92 0.46 -10.72
C ALA A 10 3.16 -1.01 -10.33
N CYS A 11 3.58 -1.26 -9.09
CA CYS A 11 3.80 -2.61 -8.59
C CYS A 11 2.48 -3.42 -8.55
N ALA A 12 1.41 -2.79 -8.07
CA ALA A 12 0.06 -3.33 -8.02
C ALA A 12 -0.43 -3.76 -9.42
N LYS A 13 -0.16 -2.94 -10.45
CA LYS A 13 -0.51 -3.25 -11.85
C LYS A 13 0.33 -4.37 -12.46
N LEU A 14 1.63 -4.41 -12.13
CA LEU A 14 2.55 -5.41 -12.68
C LEU A 14 2.33 -6.81 -12.12
N CYS A 15 1.89 -6.91 -10.86
CA CYS A 15 1.48 -8.14 -10.19
C CYS A 15 2.44 -9.34 -10.39
N ASN A 16 3.75 -9.09 -10.31
CA ASN A 16 4.79 -10.13 -10.36
C ASN A 16 5.78 -10.04 -9.19
N ASP A 17 6.56 -11.10 -8.98
CA ASP A 17 7.49 -11.22 -7.84
C ASP A 17 8.52 -10.09 -7.74
N ARG A 18 8.95 -9.54 -8.88
CA ARG A 18 9.92 -8.44 -8.89
C ARG A 18 9.28 -7.17 -8.34
N ALA A 19 8.06 -6.86 -8.79
CA ALA A 19 7.26 -5.74 -8.29
C ALA A 19 6.98 -5.90 -6.79
N MET A 20 6.63 -7.10 -6.31
CA MET A 20 6.43 -7.35 -4.88
C MET A 20 7.70 -7.06 -4.06
N LYS A 21 8.86 -7.54 -4.52
CA LYS A 21 10.15 -7.31 -3.85
C LYS A 21 10.51 -5.82 -3.79
N ILE A 22 10.27 -5.08 -4.88
CA ILE A 22 10.50 -3.62 -4.92
C ILE A 22 9.56 -2.90 -3.96
N GLY A 23 8.26 -3.20 -4.04
CA GLY A 23 7.23 -2.61 -3.18
C GLY A 23 7.51 -2.80 -1.70
N LYS A 24 7.84 -4.03 -1.27
CA LYS A 24 8.19 -4.30 0.13
C LYS A 24 9.46 -3.57 0.59
N LYS A 25 10.50 -3.52 -0.24
CA LYS A 25 11.72 -2.77 0.07
C LYS A 25 11.44 -1.28 0.22
N LEU A 26 10.58 -0.72 -0.64
CA LEU A 26 10.20 0.67 -0.57
C LEU A 26 9.38 0.97 0.69
N LEU A 27 8.39 0.12 1.00
CA LEU A 27 7.57 0.21 2.21
C LEU A 27 8.41 0.14 3.50
N ALA A 28 9.43 -0.73 3.54
CA ALA A 28 10.33 -0.85 4.69
C ALA A 28 11.20 0.40 4.90
N LYS A 29 11.51 1.13 3.82
CA LYS A 29 12.30 2.37 3.86
C LYS A 29 11.43 3.62 4.01
N MET A 30 10.11 3.48 3.91
CA MET A 30 9.17 4.60 3.89
C MET A 30 9.13 5.30 5.26
N PRO A 31 9.46 6.60 5.31
CA PRO A 31 9.36 7.40 6.53
C PRO A 31 7.95 7.39 7.17
N GLU A 32 7.92 7.45 8.51
CA GLU A 32 6.67 7.39 9.30
C GLU A 32 5.69 8.53 8.98
N ASN A 33 6.18 9.71 8.61
CA ASN A 33 5.32 10.83 8.20
C ASN A 33 4.48 10.50 6.96
N TYR A 34 4.99 9.68 6.03
CA TYR A 34 4.21 9.25 4.86
C TYR A 34 3.25 8.10 5.18
N ARG A 35 3.45 7.38 6.29
CA ARG A 35 2.47 6.38 6.75
C ARG A 35 1.20 7.02 7.31
N ASN A 36 1.26 8.31 7.66
CA ASN A 36 0.09 9.10 8.02
C ASN A 36 -0.60 9.74 6.79
N ASP A 37 0.00 9.65 5.60
CA ASP A 37 -0.62 10.08 4.35
C ASP A 37 -1.56 8.97 3.86
N ASN A 38 -2.87 9.22 3.93
CA ASN A 38 -3.90 8.26 3.53
C ASN A 38 -3.71 7.80 2.09
N ILE A 39 -3.31 8.69 1.18
CA ILE A 39 -3.18 8.35 -0.24
C ILE A 39 -2.04 7.35 -0.44
N THR A 40 -0.85 7.65 0.10
CA THR A 40 0.28 6.72 -0.01
C THR A 40 0.00 5.41 0.72
N SER A 41 -0.59 5.45 1.91
CA SER A 41 -0.90 4.23 2.67
C SER A 41 -1.95 3.36 1.97
N THR A 42 -2.97 3.97 1.37
CA THR A 42 -3.98 3.28 0.57
C THR A 42 -3.36 2.60 -0.65
N SER A 43 -2.44 3.26 -1.37
CA SER A 43 -1.75 2.65 -2.52
C SER A 43 -0.86 1.46 -2.10
N ALA A 44 -0.24 1.53 -0.91
CA ALA A 44 0.51 0.40 -0.35
C ALA A 44 -0.41 -0.78 0.01
N ILE A 45 -1.58 -0.50 0.59
CA ILE A 45 -2.61 -1.52 0.89
C ILE A 45 -3.08 -2.18 -0.40
N ASP A 46 -3.43 -1.39 -1.42
CA ASP A 46 -3.86 -1.92 -2.73
C ASP A 46 -2.82 -2.88 -3.32
N MET A 47 -1.56 -2.43 -3.36
CA MET A 47 -0.46 -3.25 -3.85
C MET A 47 -0.38 -4.58 -3.08
N LEU A 48 -0.36 -4.54 -1.74
CA LEU A 48 -0.24 -5.74 -0.92
C LEU A 48 -1.43 -6.69 -1.09
N MET A 49 -2.65 -6.16 -1.19
CA MET A 49 -3.86 -6.94 -1.43
C MET A 49 -3.80 -7.68 -2.77
N LYS A 50 -3.34 -7.03 -3.85
CA LYS A 50 -3.17 -7.68 -5.16
C LYS A 50 -2.08 -8.75 -5.19
N PHE A 51 -1.08 -8.63 -4.34
CA PHE A 51 -0.06 -9.68 -4.13
C PHE A 51 -0.51 -10.77 -3.14
N GLY A 52 -1.71 -10.67 -2.56
CA GLY A 52 -2.23 -11.62 -1.57
C GLY A 52 -1.58 -11.50 -0.18
N ASP A 53 -0.80 -10.46 0.10
CA ASP A 53 -0.19 -10.21 1.41
C ASP A 53 -1.16 -9.43 2.33
N VAL A 54 -2.25 -10.11 2.67
CA VAL A 54 -3.36 -9.54 3.45
C VAL A 54 -2.90 -9.10 4.83
N GLU A 55 -2.01 -9.87 5.47
CA GLU A 55 -1.51 -9.55 6.82
C GLU A 55 -0.76 -8.21 6.85
N SER A 56 0.13 -7.99 5.87
CA SER A 56 0.85 -6.72 5.79
C SER A 56 -0.07 -5.55 5.42
N ALA A 57 -1.05 -5.80 4.54
CA ALA A 57 -2.06 -4.80 4.18
C ALA A 57 -2.87 -4.38 5.43
N GLU A 58 -3.33 -5.33 6.23
CA GLU A 58 -4.09 -5.10 7.45
C GLU A 58 -3.29 -4.31 8.48
N ARG A 59 -1.99 -4.62 8.65
CA ARG A 59 -1.11 -3.89 9.56
C ARG A 59 -1.03 -2.40 9.21
N ILE A 60 -0.88 -2.07 7.93
CA ILE A 60 -0.87 -0.68 7.47
C ILE A 60 -2.26 -0.06 7.67
N PHE A 61 -3.31 -0.75 7.25
CA PHE A 61 -4.69 -0.29 7.42
C PHE A 61 -4.99 0.09 8.88
N ARG A 62 -4.57 -0.75 9.84
CA ARG A 62 -4.75 -0.48 11.28
C ARG A 62 -3.95 0.74 11.76
N SER A 63 -2.79 1.03 11.18
CA SER A 63 -1.99 2.22 11.53
C SER A 63 -2.58 3.55 11.06
N ILE A 64 -3.48 3.54 10.05
CA ILE A 64 -4.12 4.76 9.55
C ILE A 64 -5.09 5.30 10.61
N LYS A 65 -4.85 6.53 11.09
CA LYS A 65 -5.66 7.16 12.14
C LYS A 65 -7.09 7.49 11.69
N ALA A 66 -7.24 8.08 10.51
CA ALA A 66 -8.53 8.48 9.95
C ALA A 66 -8.74 7.78 8.61
N LYS A 67 -9.52 6.70 8.61
CA LYS A 67 -9.80 5.91 7.41
C LYS A 67 -10.95 6.53 6.63
N ASP A 68 -10.81 6.58 5.31
CA ASP A 68 -11.87 7.01 4.39
C ASP A 68 -12.37 5.85 3.53
N ILE A 69 -13.42 6.10 2.75
CA ILE A 69 -14.05 5.10 1.87
C ILE A 69 -13.06 4.45 0.90
N ILE A 70 -12.02 5.19 0.47
CA ILE A 70 -11.00 4.70 -0.44
C ILE A 70 -10.09 3.71 0.29
N THR A 71 -9.72 4.01 1.53
CA THR A 71 -8.91 3.15 2.40
C THR A 71 -9.63 1.82 2.68
N TYR A 72 -10.94 1.87 2.98
CA TYR A 72 -11.76 0.67 3.15
C TYR A 72 -11.88 -0.13 1.85
N GLY A 73 -12.11 0.53 0.71
CA GLY A 73 -12.19 -0.10 -0.60
C GLY A 73 -10.91 -0.86 -0.96
N ALA A 74 -9.75 -0.24 -0.70
CA ALA A 74 -8.45 -0.87 -0.93
C ALA A 74 -8.27 -2.16 -0.12
N MET A 75 -8.69 -2.18 1.15
CA MET A 75 -8.56 -3.36 2.03
C MET A 75 -9.46 -4.53 1.63
N VAL A 76 -10.66 -4.25 1.09
CA VAL A 76 -11.61 -5.30 0.72
C VAL A 76 -11.31 -5.87 -0.67
N LYS A 77 -10.92 -5.02 -1.62
CA LYS A 77 -10.85 -5.40 -3.04
C LYS A 77 -9.42 -5.49 -3.59
N GLY A 78 -8.51 -4.65 -3.11
CA GLY A 78 -7.38 -4.24 -3.94
C GLY A 78 -7.91 -3.48 -5.17
N ASN A 79 -7.99 -2.15 -5.07
CA ASN A 79 -8.58 -1.23 -6.05
C ASN A 79 -8.08 -1.37 -7.48
#